data_AF-A0A5B9QED3-F1
#
_entry.id   AF-A0A5B9QED3-F1
#
_cell.length_a   1.000
_cell.length_b   1.000
_cell.length_c   1.000
_cell.angle_alpha   90.00
_cell.angle_beta   90.00
_cell.angle_gamma   90.00
#
_symmetry.space_group_name_H-M   'P 1'
#
loop_
_entity.id
_entity.type
_entity.pdbx_description
1 polymer ?
#
loop_
_entity_poly.entity_id
_entity_poly.type
_entity_poly.pdbx_seq_one_letter_code
_entity_poly.pdbx_strand_id
1 'polypeptide(L)'
;MELPGLRADSLLGFLAALGACRTLEVGLAWRKSGPFWIADIDTDDPFEVVVSQLLQTCQTFPAQFSQLAETDPALKFEEGVNKWREFALQYPDWACAIGCEAGEDFRRSPILMSKGGGHQHPLKMVQGQCSKISREDIELALLGPWKRIPDCGLRLDPLENRPHADNWSDPSIKNQDSQIVALGPTRLAFESFPLVPTLNRSLHAIFDRTGKIVSWALWENYLLPRAITARLFTSPPAYVSSRRHISKGNWSVSPAKAVGNSR
;
A
#
# COMPACT_ATOMS: atom_id res chain seq x y z
N MET A 1 -16.31 -1.50 -15.36
CA MET A 1 -15.50 -0.33 -15.76
C MET A 1 -14.04 -0.65 -15.48
N GLU A 2 -13.22 -0.73 -16.51
CA GLU A 2 -11.79 -1.04 -16.39
C GLU A 2 -10.98 0.16 -15.83
N LEU A 3 -10.06 -0.13 -14.91
CA LEU A 3 -9.22 0.84 -14.22
C LEU A 3 -7.74 0.52 -14.48
N PRO A 4 -7.19 0.88 -15.66
CA PRO A 4 -5.85 0.45 -16.08
C PRO A 4 -4.71 0.99 -15.21
N GLY A 5 -4.94 2.05 -14.43
CA GLY A 5 -3.99 2.55 -13.44
C GLY A 5 -3.88 1.66 -12.21
N LEU A 6 -4.90 0.85 -11.91
CA LEU A 6 -4.95 -0.01 -10.73
C LEU A 6 -4.55 -1.45 -11.08
N ARG A 7 -3.24 -1.68 -11.12
CA ARG A 7 -2.67 -2.96 -11.54
C ARG A 7 -2.42 -3.92 -10.38
N ALA A 8 -2.71 -5.19 -10.61
CA ALA A 8 -2.56 -6.26 -9.64
C ALA A 8 -1.12 -6.81 -9.51
N ASP A 9 -0.15 -6.26 -10.23
CA ASP A 9 1.28 -6.63 -10.10
C ASP A 9 2.05 -5.72 -9.14
N SER A 10 1.39 -4.69 -8.60
CA SER A 10 1.89 -3.82 -7.53
C SER A 10 0.97 -3.92 -6.32
N LEU A 11 1.53 -3.99 -5.10
CA LEU A 11 0.70 -4.02 -3.88
C LEU A 11 -0.13 -2.74 -3.76
N LEU A 12 0.47 -1.59 -4.06
CA LEU A 12 -0.24 -0.32 -4.06
C LEU A 12 -1.42 -0.34 -5.03
N GLY A 13 -1.27 -0.92 -6.23
CA GLY A 13 -2.33 -0.98 -7.23
C GLY A 13 -3.44 -1.94 -6.80
N PHE A 14 -3.06 -3.09 -6.23
CA PHE A 14 -3.99 -4.05 -5.64
C PHE A 14 -4.83 -3.43 -4.51
N LEU A 15 -4.18 -2.82 -3.52
CA LEU A 15 -4.86 -2.19 -2.39
C LEU A 15 -5.70 -0.98 -2.84
N ALA A 16 -5.22 -0.18 -3.79
CA ALA A 16 -6.00 0.93 -4.33
C ALA A 16 -7.28 0.47 -5.04
N ALA A 17 -7.24 -0.66 -5.75
CA ALA A 17 -8.44 -1.28 -6.32
C ALA A 17 -9.45 -1.73 -5.26
N LEU A 18 -8.95 -2.39 -4.20
CA LEU A 18 -9.78 -2.78 -3.06
C LEU A 18 -10.42 -1.56 -2.39
N GLY A 19 -9.66 -0.49 -2.22
CA GLY A 19 -10.13 0.76 -1.63
C GLY A 19 -11.19 1.47 -2.47
N ALA A 20 -11.01 1.51 -3.79
CA ALA A 20 -12.03 2.03 -4.71
C ALA A 20 -13.32 1.20 -4.63
N CYS A 21 -13.20 -0.13 -4.70
CA CYS A 21 -14.31 -1.07 -4.56
C CYS A 21 -15.08 -0.90 -3.24
N ARG A 22 -14.36 -0.81 -2.11
CA ARG A 22 -14.97 -0.57 -0.79
C ARG A 22 -15.68 0.79 -0.74
N THR A 23 -15.07 1.83 -1.28
CA THR A 23 -15.59 3.20 -1.22
C THR A 23 -16.88 3.36 -2.02
N LEU A 24 -16.94 2.72 -3.18
CA LEU A 24 -18.08 2.78 -4.09
C LEU A 24 -19.15 1.72 -3.76
N GLU A 25 -18.84 0.77 -2.89
CA GLU A 25 -19.67 -0.40 -2.56
C GLU A 25 -20.05 -1.26 -3.78
N VAL A 26 -19.16 -1.32 -4.77
CA VAL A 26 -19.34 -2.06 -6.04
C VAL A 26 -18.61 -3.39 -6.07
N GLY A 27 -18.96 -4.26 -7.01
CA GLY A 27 -18.20 -5.48 -7.29
C GLY A 27 -16.83 -5.17 -7.87
N LEU A 28 -15.80 -5.94 -7.51
CA LEU A 28 -14.47 -5.88 -8.14
C LEU A 28 -14.17 -7.21 -8.81
N ALA A 29 -13.58 -7.16 -10.00
CA ALA A 29 -12.96 -8.27 -10.70
C ALA A 29 -11.59 -7.86 -11.23
N TRP A 30 -10.80 -8.85 -11.65
CA TRP A 30 -9.52 -8.66 -12.31
C TRP A 30 -9.63 -9.10 -13.77
N ARG A 31 -9.21 -8.23 -14.69
CA ARG A 31 -9.17 -8.50 -16.13
C ARG A 31 -7.75 -8.53 -16.62
N LYS A 32 -7.45 -9.44 -17.55
CA LYS A 32 -6.15 -9.51 -18.19
C LYS A 32 -6.10 -8.49 -19.32
N SER A 33 -5.17 -7.54 -19.24
CA SER A 33 -4.89 -6.54 -20.28
C SER A 33 -3.41 -6.62 -20.66
N GLY A 34 -3.13 -7.31 -21.77
CA GLY A 34 -1.76 -7.64 -22.19
C GLY A 34 -1.02 -8.51 -21.16
N PRO A 35 0.17 -8.09 -20.67
CA PRO A 35 0.92 -8.84 -19.67
C PRO A 35 0.46 -8.57 -18.22
N PHE A 36 -0.51 -7.67 -18.02
CA PHE A 36 -0.92 -7.21 -16.70
C PHE A 36 -2.34 -7.65 -16.35
N TRP A 37 -2.62 -7.67 -15.05
CA TRP A 37 -3.97 -7.76 -14.51
C TRP A 37 -4.37 -6.37 -14.03
N ILE A 38 -5.53 -5.90 -14.48
CA ILE A 38 -6.09 -4.59 -14.11
C ILE A 38 -7.41 -4.78 -13.38
N ALA A 39 -7.74 -3.84 -12.50
CA ALA A 39 -9.02 -3.82 -11.81
C ALA A 39 -10.15 -3.49 -12.78
N ASP A 40 -11.30 -4.12 -12.56
CA ASP A 40 -12.56 -3.85 -13.25
C ASP A 40 -13.67 -3.81 -12.21
N ILE A 41 -14.40 -2.70 -12.12
CA ILE A 41 -15.46 -2.50 -11.13
C ILE A 41 -16.85 -2.60 -11.76
N ASP A 42 -17.79 -3.21 -11.05
CA ASP A 42 -19.17 -3.43 -11.49
C ASP A 42 -20.02 -2.18 -11.24
N THR A 43 -19.97 -1.23 -12.17
CA THR A 43 -20.74 0.02 -12.10
C THR A 43 -21.13 0.49 -13.49
N ASP A 44 -22.35 1.03 -13.58
CA ASP A 44 -22.89 1.76 -14.74
C ASP A 44 -22.70 3.28 -14.60
N ASP A 45 -22.16 3.75 -13.47
CA ASP A 45 -21.95 5.17 -13.24
C ASP A 45 -20.92 5.75 -14.22
N PRO A 46 -21.13 6.98 -14.72
CA PRO A 46 -20.13 7.68 -15.51
C PRO A 46 -18.82 7.85 -14.74
N PHE A 47 -17.69 7.84 -15.46
CA PHE A 47 -16.36 7.95 -14.87
C PHE A 47 -16.21 9.20 -13.97
N GLU A 48 -16.81 10.31 -14.36
CA GLU A 48 -16.77 11.56 -13.60
C GLU A 48 -17.51 11.46 -12.25
N VAL A 49 -18.56 10.64 -12.19
CA VAL A 49 -19.32 10.36 -10.95
C VAL A 49 -18.46 9.50 -10.02
N VAL A 50 -17.87 8.43 -10.57
CA VAL A 50 -16.92 7.56 -9.84
C VAL A 50 -15.77 8.38 -9.24
N VAL A 51 -15.11 9.22 -10.04
CA VAL A 51 -14.01 10.09 -9.57
C VAL A 51 -14.48 11.02 -8.46
N SER A 52 -15.67 11.61 -8.58
CA SER A 52 -16.18 12.57 -7.60
C SER A 52 -16.51 11.92 -6.26
N GLN A 53 -17.10 10.72 -6.27
CA GLN A 53 -17.38 9.94 -5.05
C GLN A 53 -16.09 9.49 -4.35
N LEU A 54 -15.12 9.00 -5.12
CA LEU A 54 -13.80 8.62 -4.58
C LEU A 54 -13.07 9.82 -4.00
N LEU A 55 -13.08 10.97 -4.70
CA LEU A 55 -12.45 12.20 -4.22
C LEU A 55 -13.09 12.68 -2.92
N GLN A 56 -14.42 12.71 -2.84
CA GLN A 56 -15.13 13.12 -1.63
C GLN A 56 -14.72 12.27 -0.41
N THR A 57 -14.65 10.96 -0.59
CA THR A 57 -14.18 10.05 0.46
C THR A 57 -12.71 10.30 0.80
N CYS A 58 -11.86 10.45 -0.23
CA CYS A 58 -10.42 10.64 -0.03
C CYS A 58 -10.07 11.96 0.66
N GLN A 59 -10.86 13.01 0.44
CA GLN A 59 -10.71 14.30 1.12
C GLN A 59 -11.28 14.29 2.53
N THR A 60 -12.14 13.32 2.85
CA THR A 60 -12.68 13.16 4.19
C THR A 60 -11.73 12.29 5.01
N PHE A 61 -11.26 12.84 6.14
CA PHE A 61 -10.65 12.05 7.20
C PHE A 61 -11.64 12.00 8.36
N PRO A 62 -12.17 10.83 8.74
CA PRO A 62 -13.21 10.83 9.76
C PRO A 62 -12.63 11.37 11.06
N ALA A 63 -13.32 12.32 11.69
CA ALA A 63 -12.80 13.09 12.82
C ALA A 63 -12.34 12.20 13.98
N GLN A 64 -12.93 11.01 14.10
CA GLN A 64 -12.56 9.98 15.07
C GLN A 64 -11.12 9.49 14.88
N PHE A 65 -10.62 9.41 13.63
CA PHE A 65 -9.22 9.05 13.37
C PHE A 65 -8.26 10.20 13.69
N SER A 66 -8.67 11.47 13.54
CA SER A 66 -7.84 12.63 13.91
C SER A 66 -7.52 12.62 15.40
N GLN A 67 -8.50 12.30 16.24
CA GLN A 67 -8.33 12.20 17.69
C GLN A 67 -7.37 11.07 18.09
N LEU A 68 -7.30 9.99 17.29
CA LEU A 68 -6.33 8.90 17.48
C LEU A 68 -4.94 9.29 16.97
N ALA A 69 -4.85 10.05 15.88
CA ALA A 69 -3.60 10.53 15.29
C ALA A 69 -2.87 11.56 16.17
N GLU A 70 -3.63 12.30 16.98
CA GLU A 70 -3.16 13.37 17.88
C GLU A 70 -2.89 12.89 19.31
N THR A 71 -2.81 11.58 19.55
CA THR A 71 -2.54 11.06 20.90
C THR A 71 -1.16 11.53 21.39
N ASP A 72 -1.17 12.64 22.13
CA ASP A 72 -0.06 13.16 22.91
C ASP A 72 0.51 12.02 23.78
N PRO A 73 1.82 11.75 23.75
CA PRO A 73 2.46 10.84 24.70
C PRO A 73 2.14 11.16 26.16
N ALA A 74 1.70 12.39 26.47
CA ALA A 74 1.27 12.84 27.78
C ALA A 74 -0.21 12.57 28.11
N LEU A 75 -1.04 12.14 27.16
CA LEU A 75 -2.37 11.62 27.48
C LEU A 75 -2.21 10.43 28.42
N LYS A 76 -2.94 10.47 29.54
CA LYS A 76 -3.00 9.35 30.46
C LYS A 76 -3.46 8.13 29.66
N PHE A 77 -2.68 7.06 29.70
CA PHE A 77 -2.91 5.80 28.96
C PHE A 77 -4.39 5.38 28.93
N GLU A 78 -5.11 5.56 30.05
CA GLU A 78 -6.54 5.27 30.18
C GLU A 78 -7.46 6.07 29.24
N GLU A 79 -7.21 7.37 29.04
CA GLU A 79 -8.00 8.22 28.13
C GLU A 79 -7.80 7.79 26.67
N GLY A 80 -6.56 7.45 26.30
CA GLY A 80 -6.23 6.89 24.99
C GLY A 80 -6.93 5.54 24.77
N VAL A 81 -6.88 4.66 25.77
CA VAL A 81 -7.54 3.33 25.72
C VAL A 81 -9.06 3.46 25.58
N ASN A 82 -9.70 4.37 26.31
CA ASN A 82 -11.16 4.57 26.21
C ASN A 82 -11.57 5.10 24.83
N LYS A 83 -10.85 6.08 24.28
CA LYS A 83 -11.10 6.57 22.91
C LYS A 83 -10.91 5.46 21.86
N TRP A 84 -9.87 4.64 22.01
CA TRP A 84 -9.66 3.46 21.14
C TRP A 84 -10.79 2.44 21.28
N ARG A 85 -11.28 2.19 22.49
CA ARG A 85 -12.39 1.27 22.73
C ARG A 85 -13.66 1.77 22.06
N GLU A 86 -14.03 3.03 22.24
CA GLU A 86 -15.19 3.64 21.59
C GLU A 86 -15.07 3.56 20.07
N PHE A 87 -13.89 3.90 19.53
CA PHE A 87 -13.60 3.75 18.11
C PHE A 87 -13.76 2.30 17.63
N ALA A 88 -13.24 1.31 18.36
CA ALA A 88 -13.32 -0.10 18.00
C ALA A 88 -14.74 -0.65 18.04
N LEU A 89 -15.59 -0.15 18.95
CA LEU A 89 -17.01 -0.50 19.00
C LEU A 89 -17.76 0.06 17.78
N GLN A 90 -17.39 1.26 17.33
CA GLN A 90 -18.05 1.92 16.19
C GLN A 90 -17.51 1.44 14.83
N TYR A 91 -16.22 1.15 14.74
CA TYR A 91 -15.51 0.81 13.51
C TYR A 91 -14.61 -0.42 13.72
N PRO A 92 -15.20 -1.60 14.01
CA PRO A 92 -14.44 -2.80 14.35
C PRO A 92 -13.46 -3.21 13.25
N ASP A 93 -13.85 -3.14 11.98
CA ASP A 93 -12.98 -3.53 10.86
C ASP A 93 -11.77 -2.59 10.73
N TRP A 94 -11.97 -1.28 10.91
CA TRP A 94 -10.87 -0.33 10.94
C TRP A 94 -9.98 -0.55 12.16
N ALA A 95 -10.56 -0.74 13.34
CA ALA A 95 -9.81 -1.00 14.56
C ALA A 95 -9.00 -2.29 14.47
N CYS A 96 -9.53 -3.32 13.82
CA CYS A 96 -8.78 -4.51 13.48
C CYS A 96 -7.62 -4.19 12.54
N ALA A 97 -7.84 -3.38 11.50
CA ALA A 97 -6.83 -3.07 10.50
C ALA A 97 -5.67 -2.19 11.01
N ILE A 98 -6.00 -1.17 11.80
CA ILE A 98 -5.04 -0.17 12.33
C ILE A 98 -4.56 -0.49 13.74
N GLY A 99 -5.33 -1.28 14.48
CA GLY A 99 -5.01 -1.67 15.84
C GLY A 99 -3.86 -2.66 15.87
N CYS A 100 -3.16 -2.67 16.99
CA CYS A 100 -2.33 -3.82 17.32
C CYS A 100 -3.14 -4.74 18.24
N GLU A 101 -3.09 -6.05 17.99
CA GLU A 101 -3.66 -7.04 18.91
C GLU A 101 -2.94 -6.95 20.27
N ALA A 102 -3.69 -6.66 21.34
CA ALA A 102 -3.14 -6.59 22.69
C ALA A 102 -3.09 -7.99 23.34
N GLY A 103 -1.87 -8.49 23.65
CA GLY A 103 -1.64 -9.78 24.34
C GLY A 103 -0.16 -10.22 24.34
N GLU A 104 0.21 -11.28 25.07
CA GLU A 104 1.62 -11.73 25.20
C GLU A 104 2.26 -12.18 23.86
N ASP A 105 1.46 -12.47 22.83
CA ASP A 105 1.89 -12.91 21.48
C ASP A 105 1.86 -11.80 20.40
N PHE A 106 2.05 -10.54 20.79
CA PHE A 106 1.93 -9.34 19.95
C PHE A 106 2.56 -9.51 18.55
N ARG A 107 1.71 -9.60 17.52
CA ARG A 107 2.10 -9.44 16.12
C ARG A 107 1.52 -8.12 15.61
N ARG A 108 2.40 -7.19 15.22
CA ARG A 108 1.96 -5.97 14.52
C ARG A 108 1.22 -6.37 13.26
N SER A 109 0.09 -5.70 12.99
CA SER A 109 -0.60 -5.79 11.70
C SER A 109 0.45 -5.60 10.59
N PRO A 110 0.56 -6.54 9.64
CA PRO A 110 1.51 -6.42 8.54
C PRO A 110 1.29 -5.17 7.68
N ILE A 111 0.10 -4.57 7.74
CA ILE A 111 -0.28 -3.33 7.06
C ILE A 111 0.42 -2.11 7.72
N LEU A 112 0.59 -2.15 9.04
CA LEU A 112 1.42 -1.21 9.80
C LEU A 112 2.89 -1.64 9.77
N MET A 113 3.49 -1.60 8.57
CA MET A 113 4.92 -1.85 8.35
C MET A 113 5.82 -0.73 8.89
N SER A 114 5.74 -0.39 10.17
CA SER A 114 6.76 0.43 10.84
C SER A 114 7.87 -0.44 11.44
N LYS A 115 8.48 -1.31 10.62
CA LYS A 115 9.77 -1.93 10.96
C LYS A 115 10.90 -0.98 10.57
N GLY A 116 11.13 0.03 11.41
CA GLY A 116 12.20 0.99 11.29
C GLY A 116 11.98 2.14 12.28
N GLY A 117 13.00 2.51 13.03
CA GLY A 117 12.94 3.47 14.16
C GLY A 117 12.69 4.93 13.77
N GLY A 118 11.69 5.21 12.93
CA GLY A 118 11.27 6.57 12.63
C GLY A 118 9.76 6.67 12.60
N HIS A 119 9.15 7.13 13.70
CA HIS A 119 7.97 8.02 13.76
C HIS A 119 6.95 7.99 12.59
N GLN A 120 6.56 6.83 12.09
CA GLN A 120 5.50 6.75 11.08
C GLN A 120 4.16 6.70 11.80
N HIS A 121 3.47 7.85 11.82
CA HIS A 121 2.10 7.98 12.26
C HIS A 121 1.20 7.86 11.01
N PRO A 122 0.80 6.65 10.56
CA PRO A 122 0.11 6.47 9.29
C PRO A 122 -1.21 7.24 9.24
N LEU A 123 -1.92 7.34 10.36
CA LEU A 123 -3.12 8.17 10.46
C LEU A 123 -2.82 9.65 10.22
N LYS A 124 -1.75 10.19 10.82
CA LYS A 124 -1.31 11.58 10.60
C LYS A 124 -0.84 11.80 9.16
N MET A 125 -0.20 10.82 8.54
CA MET A 125 0.20 10.87 7.13
C MET A 125 -1.02 10.96 6.23
N VAL A 126 -1.99 10.05 6.41
CA VAL A 126 -3.23 10.05 5.63
C VAL A 126 -4.04 11.32 5.86
N GLN A 127 -4.12 11.80 7.10
CA GLN A 127 -4.73 13.09 7.44
C GLN A 127 -4.07 14.23 6.64
N GLY A 128 -2.75 14.26 6.57
CA GLY A 128 -1.99 15.23 5.76
C GLY A 128 -2.17 15.07 4.25
N GLN A 129 -2.52 13.87 3.77
CA GLN A 129 -2.82 13.60 2.36
C GLN A 129 -4.24 14.05 1.97
N CYS A 130 -5.22 13.94 2.88
CA CYS A 130 -6.60 14.36 2.64
C CYS A 130 -6.71 15.83 2.19
N SER A 131 -5.86 16.72 2.71
CA SER A 131 -5.87 18.14 2.34
C SER A 131 -5.12 18.45 1.03
N LYS A 132 -4.32 17.51 0.53
CA LYS A 132 -3.50 17.68 -0.68
C LYS A 132 -4.11 17.01 -1.90
N ILE A 133 -4.92 15.97 -1.70
CA ILE A 133 -5.43 15.16 -2.80
C ILE A 133 -6.38 15.95 -3.69
N SER A 134 -6.10 15.92 -4.98
CA SER A 134 -6.87 16.58 -6.02
C SER A 134 -7.65 15.57 -6.86
N ARG A 135 -8.56 16.08 -7.69
CA ARG A 135 -9.27 15.28 -8.69
C ARG A 135 -8.30 14.60 -9.67
N GLU A 136 -7.29 15.33 -10.13
CA GLU A 136 -6.25 14.83 -11.04
C GLU A 136 -5.53 13.61 -10.42
N ASP A 137 -5.24 13.65 -9.12
CA ASP A 137 -4.60 12.52 -8.44
C ASP A 137 -5.45 11.24 -8.45
N ILE A 138 -6.78 11.38 -8.32
CA ILE A 138 -7.72 10.25 -8.43
C ILE A 138 -7.81 9.76 -9.87
N GLU A 139 -7.97 10.66 -10.84
CA GLU A 139 -8.04 10.30 -12.27
C GLU A 139 -6.77 9.54 -12.70
N LEU A 140 -5.60 10.04 -12.33
CA LEU A 140 -4.32 9.39 -12.59
C LEU A 140 -4.17 8.07 -11.82
N ALA A 141 -4.74 7.95 -10.62
CA ALA A 141 -4.76 6.67 -9.90
C ALA A 141 -5.52 5.60 -10.71
N LEU A 142 -6.70 5.96 -11.21
CA LEU A 142 -7.62 5.03 -11.91
C LEU A 142 -7.15 4.68 -13.33
N LEU A 143 -6.68 5.67 -14.09
CA LEU A 143 -6.34 5.50 -15.51
C LEU A 143 -4.84 5.32 -15.77
N GLY A 144 -4.00 5.81 -14.86
CA GLY A 144 -2.57 5.92 -15.08
C GLY A 144 -2.20 6.99 -16.13
N PRO A 145 -0.89 7.27 -16.28
CA PRO A 145 0.20 6.82 -15.41
C PRO A 145 0.17 7.55 -14.05
N TRP A 146 0.62 6.89 -12.98
CA TRP A 146 0.67 7.52 -11.65
C TRP A 146 1.70 8.66 -11.60
N LYS A 147 1.21 9.86 -11.28
CA LYS A 147 2.04 11.00 -10.89
C LYS A 147 2.64 10.77 -9.51
N ARG A 148 3.88 11.19 -9.38
CA ARG A 148 4.75 10.86 -8.26
C ARG A 148 5.33 12.16 -7.72
N ILE A 149 5.01 12.47 -6.47
CA ILE A 149 5.38 13.75 -5.84
C ILE A 149 6.23 13.52 -4.59
N PRO A 150 7.12 14.47 -4.25
CA PRO A 150 7.88 14.40 -3.00
C PRO A 150 6.95 14.57 -1.78
N ASP A 151 6.67 13.50 -1.03
CA ASP A 151 5.85 13.50 0.20
C ASP A 151 6.18 12.29 1.11
N CYS A 152 5.47 12.13 2.24
CA CYS A 152 5.51 10.92 3.05
C CYS A 152 4.45 9.92 2.59
N GLY A 153 4.88 8.69 2.29
CA GLY A 153 4.02 7.60 1.82
C GLY A 153 3.82 6.51 2.87
N LEU A 154 2.92 5.59 2.58
CA LEU A 154 2.67 4.39 3.41
C LEU A 154 3.68 3.27 3.12
N ARG A 155 4.62 3.47 2.19
CA ARG A 155 5.61 2.47 1.73
C ARG A 155 4.95 1.24 1.11
N LEU A 156 3.84 1.48 0.41
CA LEU A 156 3.07 0.47 -0.31
C LEU A 156 3.55 0.29 -1.77
N ASP A 157 4.37 1.22 -2.26
CA ASP A 157 5.08 1.10 -3.55
C ASP A 157 6.55 0.71 -3.28
N PRO A 158 7.10 -0.34 -3.92
CA PRO A 158 8.54 -0.61 -3.89
C PRO A 158 9.41 0.59 -4.28
N LEU A 159 8.90 1.49 -5.13
CA LEU A 159 9.59 2.72 -5.53
C LEU A 159 9.68 3.78 -4.41
N GLU A 160 8.79 3.70 -3.40
CA GLU A 160 8.87 4.52 -2.18
C GLU A 160 9.97 4.03 -1.23
N ASN A 161 10.36 2.75 -1.34
CA ASN A 161 11.38 2.14 -0.50
C ASN A 161 12.78 2.46 -1.02
N ARG A 162 13.19 3.72 -0.89
CA ARG A 162 14.56 4.16 -1.13
C ARG A 162 15.33 4.21 0.19
N PRO A 163 16.51 3.56 0.29
CA PRO A 163 17.40 3.75 1.42
C PRO A 163 17.66 5.24 1.66
N HIS A 164 17.66 5.69 2.91
CA HIS A 164 17.92 7.10 3.25
C HIS A 164 19.23 7.63 2.63
N ALA A 165 20.23 6.77 2.43
CA ALA A 165 21.49 7.12 1.77
C ALA A 165 21.34 7.45 0.28
N ASP A 166 20.36 6.87 -0.41
CA ASP A 166 20.11 7.08 -1.84
C ASP A 166 19.18 8.29 -2.11
N ASN A 167 18.58 8.85 -1.05
CA ASN A 167 17.72 10.04 -1.09
C ASN A 167 18.47 11.33 -0.71
N TRP A 168 19.80 11.30 -0.72
CA TRP A 168 20.60 12.52 -0.56
C TRP A 168 21.28 12.86 -1.87
N SER A 169 20.61 13.69 -2.66
CA SER A 169 21.29 14.45 -3.71
C SER A 169 22.39 15.36 -3.13
N ASP A 170 22.16 15.91 -1.93
CA ASP A 170 23.15 16.62 -1.12
C ASP A 170 22.94 16.33 0.39
N PRO A 171 23.87 15.63 1.06
CA PRO A 171 23.77 15.30 2.49
C PRO A 171 23.92 16.51 3.44
N SER A 172 24.29 17.69 2.92
CA SER A 172 24.44 18.92 3.70
C SER A 172 23.14 19.74 3.82
N ILE A 173 22.15 19.47 2.97
CA ILE A 173 20.86 20.15 2.99
C ILE A 173 19.95 19.49 4.04
N LYS A 174 19.53 20.27 5.05
CA LYS A 174 18.66 19.78 6.15
C LYS A 174 17.27 19.30 5.70
N ASN A 175 16.85 19.67 4.49
CA ASN A 175 15.63 19.17 3.88
C ASN A 175 15.98 17.95 3.02
N GLN A 176 15.77 16.77 3.60
CA GLN A 176 15.80 15.49 2.88
C GLN A 176 15.01 15.58 1.57
N ASP A 177 15.50 14.92 0.52
CA ASP A 177 14.63 14.58 -0.60
C ASP A 177 13.52 13.68 -0.04
N SER A 178 12.28 14.20 0.00
CA SER A 178 11.14 13.45 0.50
C SER A 178 10.92 12.20 -0.36
N GLN A 179 10.31 11.17 0.25
CA GLN A 179 9.94 9.97 -0.50
C GLN A 179 9.08 10.37 -1.70
N ILE A 180 9.15 9.62 -2.78
CA ILE A 180 8.32 9.89 -3.95
C ILE A 180 7.09 9.01 -3.85
N VAL A 181 5.92 9.63 -3.70
CA VAL A 181 4.65 8.94 -3.42
C VAL A 181 3.69 9.12 -4.58
N ALA A 182 2.96 8.05 -4.91
CA ALA A 182 1.78 8.15 -5.76
C ALA A 182 0.57 8.46 -4.88
N LEU A 183 0.25 9.75 -4.73
CA LEU A 183 -0.71 10.25 -3.73
C LEU A 183 -2.10 9.61 -3.86
N GLY A 184 -2.68 9.67 -5.07
CA GLY A 184 -4.01 9.11 -5.35
C GLY A 184 -4.13 7.63 -5.01
N PRO A 185 -3.30 6.75 -5.59
CA PRO A 185 -3.29 5.33 -5.26
C PRO A 185 -3.02 5.06 -3.77
N THR A 186 -2.14 5.83 -3.12
CA THR A 186 -1.83 5.65 -1.68
C THR A 186 -3.04 5.94 -0.81
N ARG A 187 -3.76 7.03 -1.11
CA ARG A 187 -4.97 7.40 -0.38
C ARG A 187 -6.09 6.40 -0.60
N LEU A 188 -6.26 5.90 -1.84
CA LEU A 188 -7.21 4.83 -2.13
C LEU A 188 -6.82 3.54 -1.41
N ALA A 189 -5.54 3.17 -1.38
CA ALA A 189 -5.06 1.98 -0.71
C ALA A 189 -5.37 2.00 0.79
N PHE A 190 -5.32 3.16 1.44
CA PHE A 190 -5.74 3.29 2.84
C PHE A 190 -7.20 2.85 3.06
N GLU A 191 -8.11 3.16 2.12
CA GLU A 191 -9.50 2.70 2.19
C GLU A 191 -9.64 1.19 2.08
N SER A 192 -8.63 0.44 1.63
CA SER A 192 -8.74 -1.03 1.61
C SER A 192 -8.51 -1.67 2.96
N PHE A 193 -7.93 -0.97 3.93
CA PHE A 193 -7.41 -1.57 5.16
C PHE A 193 -8.46 -2.40 5.92
N PRO A 194 -9.73 -1.97 6.04
CA PRO A 194 -10.78 -2.78 6.68
C PRO A 194 -11.11 -4.10 5.98
N LEU A 195 -10.82 -4.23 4.68
CA LEU A 195 -11.04 -5.47 3.92
C LEU A 195 -9.94 -6.49 4.14
N VAL A 196 -8.80 -6.05 4.65
CA VAL A 196 -7.60 -6.86 4.76
C VAL A 196 -7.55 -7.48 6.15
N PRO A 197 -7.77 -8.79 6.29
CA PRO A 197 -7.87 -9.42 7.60
C PRO A 197 -6.54 -9.29 8.37
N THR A 198 -6.62 -8.80 9.61
CA THR A 198 -5.48 -8.76 10.54
C THR A 198 -5.29 -10.04 11.34
N LEU A 199 -6.30 -10.92 11.35
CA LEU A 199 -6.22 -12.22 12.02
C LEU A 199 -5.50 -13.26 11.15
N ASN A 200 -4.19 -13.34 11.40
CA ASN A 200 -3.37 -14.55 11.36
C ASN A 200 -3.48 -15.40 10.08
N ARG A 201 -2.99 -14.87 8.95
CA ARG A 201 -2.17 -15.60 7.95
C ARG A 201 -1.61 -14.63 6.91
N SER A 202 -0.40 -14.14 7.21
CA SER A 202 0.64 -13.88 6.21
C SER A 202 0.24 -13.10 4.94
N LEU A 203 -0.34 -11.90 5.10
CA LEU A 203 0.02 -10.80 4.20
C LEU A 203 1.40 -10.31 4.63
N HIS A 204 2.44 -11.10 4.33
CA HIS A 204 3.79 -10.60 4.48
C HIS A 204 3.94 -9.46 3.49
N ALA A 205 3.99 -8.25 4.01
CA ALA A 205 4.08 -7.05 3.20
C ALA A 205 5.47 -6.91 2.55
N ILE A 206 5.53 -6.02 1.57
CA ILE A 206 6.55 -5.75 0.55
C ILE A 206 7.98 -6.03 1.02
N PHE A 207 8.74 -6.69 0.13
CA PHE A 207 10.19 -6.95 0.16
C PHE A 207 10.88 -6.46 1.43
N ASP A 208 10.95 -7.34 2.43
CA ASP A 208 12.06 -7.21 3.35
C ASP A 208 13.37 -7.43 2.56
N ARG A 209 14.49 -6.96 3.11
CA ARG A 209 15.84 -7.25 2.60
C ARG A 209 16.15 -8.75 2.49
N THR A 210 15.20 -9.64 2.80
CA THR A 210 15.33 -11.11 2.78
C THR A 210 14.76 -11.76 1.52
N GLY A 211 14.14 -11.00 0.60
CA GLY A 211 13.76 -11.50 -0.73
C GLY A 211 12.49 -12.36 -0.78
N LYS A 212 11.54 -12.14 0.14
CA LYS A 212 10.26 -12.85 0.14
C LYS A 212 9.36 -12.36 -0.99
N ILE A 213 8.74 -13.30 -1.71
CA ILE A 213 7.72 -13.01 -2.72
C ILE A 213 6.36 -13.02 -2.05
N VAL A 214 5.59 -11.96 -2.32
CA VAL A 214 4.22 -11.78 -1.85
C VAL A 214 3.29 -11.97 -3.03
N SER A 215 2.19 -12.67 -2.80
CA SER A 215 1.11 -12.83 -3.77
C SER A 215 -0.21 -12.56 -3.08
N TRP A 216 -1.19 -12.12 -3.85
CA TRP A 216 -2.59 -12.01 -3.42
C TRP A 216 -3.48 -12.76 -4.40
N ALA A 217 -4.66 -13.14 -3.94
CA ALA A 217 -5.64 -13.79 -4.79
C ALA A 217 -6.19 -12.81 -5.83
N LEU A 218 -6.26 -13.24 -7.08
CA LEU A 218 -7.00 -12.59 -8.15
C LEU A 218 -8.24 -13.42 -8.47
N TRP A 219 -9.24 -12.79 -9.06
CA TRP A 219 -10.52 -13.40 -9.38
C TRP A 219 -11.17 -12.66 -10.56
N GLU A 220 -11.91 -13.38 -11.40
CA GLU A 220 -12.50 -12.81 -12.62
C GLU A 220 -14.00 -12.50 -12.49
N ASN A 221 -14.66 -13.05 -11.46
CA ASN A 221 -16.06 -12.77 -11.14
C ASN A 221 -16.15 -11.57 -10.22
N TYR A 222 -17.13 -10.69 -10.40
CA TYR A 222 -17.31 -9.56 -9.50
C TYR A 222 -17.59 -10.03 -8.07
N LEU A 223 -16.74 -9.59 -7.13
CA LEU A 223 -16.91 -9.80 -5.71
C LEU A 223 -17.18 -8.48 -5.02
N LEU A 224 -18.25 -8.43 -4.22
CA LEU A 224 -18.55 -7.29 -3.35
C LEU A 224 -17.53 -7.21 -2.19
N PRO A 225 -17.35 -6.03 -1.54
CA PRO A 225 -16.37 -5.84 -0.48
C PRO A 225 -16.39 -6.91 0.62
N ARG A 226 -17.58 -7.32 1.09
CA ARG A 226 -17.71 -8.38 2.11
C ARG A 226 -17.22 -9.76 1.63
N ALA A 227 -17.49 -10.10 0.37
CA ALA A 227 -17.04 -11.35 -0.23
C ALA A 227 -15.52 -11.34 -0.45
N ILE A 228 -14.95 -10.17 -0.74
CA ILE A 228 -13.49 -9.98 -0.84
C ILE A 228 -12.83 -10.31 0.51
N THR A 229 -13.31 -9.79 1.63
CA THR A 229 -12.75 -10.10 2.96
C THR A 229 -12.71 -11.62 3.20
N ALA A 230 -13.82 -12.32 2.94
CA ALA A 230 -13.88 -13.78 3.06
C ALA A 230 -12.94 -14.50 2.09
N ARG A 231 -12.81 -14.00 0.86
CA ARG A 231 -11.90 -14.54 -0.16
C ARG A 231 -10.43 -14.38 0.25
N LEU A 232 -10.05 -13.22 0.75
CA LEU A 232 -8.70 -12.94 1.23
C LEU A 232 -8.35 -13.80 2.45
N PHE A 233 -9.32 -14.07 3.32
CA PHE A 233 -9.14 -14.93 4.48
C PHE A 233 -8.95 -16.42 4.11
N THR A 234 -9.66 -16.90 3.09
CA THR A 234 -9.67 -18.32 2.69
C THR A 234 -8.61 -18.68 1.65
N SER A 235 -8.03 -17.68 0.97
CA SER A 235 -7.02 -17.93 -0.05
C SER A 235 -5.66 -18.24 0.61
N PRO A 236 -5.05 -19.40 0.32
CA PRO A 236 -3.71 -19.68 0.81
C PRO A 236 -2.72 -18.66 0.22
N PRO A 237 -1.73 -18.17 0.99
CA PRO A 237 -0.67 -17.34 0.44
C PRO A 237 0.07 -18.14 -0.65
N ALA A 238 0.06 -17.66 -1.89
CA ALA A 238 0.80 -18.30 -2.97
C ALA A 238 2.29 -17.93 -2.84
N TYR A 239 3.04 -18.73 -2.08
CA TYR A 239 4.49 -18.62 -2.06
C TYR A 239 5.05 -19.00 -3.42
N VAL A 240 5.50 -18.01 -4.20
CA VAL A 240 6.41 -18.27 -5.31
C VAL A 240 7.83 -18.22 -4.73
N SER A 241 8.44 -19.37 -4.46
CA SER A 241 9.87 -19.39 -4.17
C SER A 241 10.63 -19.18 -5.47
N SER A 242 11.00 -17.95 -5.83
CA SER A 242 12.08 -17.77 -6.79
C SER A 242 13.41 -17.92 -6.04
N ARG A 243 13.84 -19.17 -5.81
CA ARG A 243 15.28 -19.43 -5.72
C ARG A 243 15.83 -19.31 -7.14
N ARG A 244 15.97 -18.08 -7.65
CA ARG A 244 17.10 -17.86 -8.54
C ARG A 244 18.29 -17.70 -7.62
N HIS A 245 19.04 -18.80 -7.49
CA HIS A 245 20.46 -18.71 -7.22
C HIS A 245 20.99 -17.57 -8.10
N ILE A 246 21.31 -16.43 -7.49
CA ILE A 246 22.36 -15.59 -8.01
C ILE A 246 23.61 -16.44 -7.80
N SER A 247 23.87 -17.36 -8.74
CA SER A 247 25.20 -17.92 -8.89
C SER A 247 26.11 -16.71 -8.97
N LYS A 248 27.01 -16.59 -7.99
CA LYS A 248 28.08 -15.60 -7.99
C LYS A 248 28.60 -15.50 -9.41
N GLY A 249 28.33 -14.38 -10.06
CA GLY A 249 28.86 -14.11 -11.38
C GLY A 249 30.37 -14.21 -11.28
N ASN A 250 30.92 -15.22 -11.95
CA ASN A 250 32.32 -15.28 -12.28
C ASN A 250 32.69 -13.96 -12.93
N TRP A 251 33.46 -13.14 -12.22
CA TRP A 251 34.33 -12.18 -12.89
C TRP A 251 35.42 -12.99 -13.58
N SER A 252 35.10 -13.53 -14.75
CA SER A 252 36.11 -14.02 -15.68
C SER A 252 36.84 -12.80 -16.23
N VAL A 253 38.03 -12.55 -15.69
CA VAL A 253 39.03 -11.74 -16.38
C VAL A 253 39.39 -12.51 -17.64
N SER A 254 38.87 -12.08 -18.79
CA SER A 254 39.33 -12.61 -20.07
C SER A 254 40.77 -12.12 -20.30
N PRO A 255 41.70 -13.03 -20.65
CA PRO A 255 43.08 -12.68 -20.91
C PRO A 255 43.18 -11.97 -22.26
N ALA A 256 43.93 -10.86 -22.30
CA ALA A 256 44.38 -10.26 -23.53
C ALA A 256 45.33 -11.24 -24.26
N LYS A 257 44.90 -11.74 -25.42
CA LYS A 257 45.72 -12.23 -26.53
C LYS A 257 45.20 -11.48 -27.77
N ALA A 258 45.99 -11.03 -28.73
CA ALA A 258 47.33 -11.39 -29.18
C ALA A 258 48.05 -10.09 -29.61
N VAL A 259 49.35 -10.04 -29.92
CA VAL A 259 49.99 -10.58 -31.13
C VAL A 259 51.50 -10.54 -30.90
N GLY A 260 52.19 -11.63 -31.20
CA GLY A 260 53.64 -11.66 -31.22
C GLY A 260 54.22 -11.01 -32.47
N ASN A 261 55.45 -10.52 -32.36
CA ASN A 261 56.40 -10.68 -33.44
C ASN A 261 57.80 -10.93 -32.87
N SER A 262 58.45 -11.90 -33.50
CA SER A 262 59.74 -12.49 -33.21
C SER A 262 60.90 -11.70 -33.82
N ARG A 263 62.07 -11.92 -33.20
CA ARG A 263 63.44 -11.52 -33.57
C ARG A 263 63.89 -10.12 -33.19
#